data_AF-A0A837G248-F1
#
_entry.id   AF-A0A837G248-F1
#
_cell.length_a   1.000
_cell.length_b   1.000
_cell.length_c   1.000
_cell.angle_alpha   90.00
_cell.angle_beta   90.00
_cell.angle_gamma   90.00
#
_symmetry.space_group_name_H-M   'P 1'
#
loop_
_entity.id
_entity.type
_entity.pdbx_description
1 polymer ?
#
loop_
_entity_poly.entity_id
_entity_poly.type
_entity_poly.pdbx_seq_one_letter_code
_entity_poly.pdbx_strand_id
1 'polypeptide(L)'
;MSNILSLIGRTKALFTKDIENHEAELSRIVSESSFLVLSGAGSIGQAVTKEIFKRNPKKLNVVDISENNMVELVRNVRSSFGYIDGVLNGSLCKGRTSLM
;
A
#
# COMPACT_ATOMS: atom_id res chain seq x y z
N MET A 1 6.47 2.56 -17.64
CA MET A 1 5.16 3.09 -17.20
C MET A 1 4.88 4.35 -18.02
N SER A 2 3.79 4.40 -18.78
CA SER A 2 3.38 5.61 -19.50
C SER A 2 3.21 6.78 -18.52
N ASN A 3 3.57 7.99 -18.93
CA ASN A 3 3.44 9.18 -18.09
C ASN A 3 1.96 9.53 -17.88
N ILE A 4 1.32 8.95 -16.86
CA ILE A 4 -0.13 9.12 -16.58
C ILE A 4 -0.50 10.60 -16.46
N LEU A 5 0.40 11.46 -15.98
CA LEU A 5 0.15 12.88 -15.85
C LEU A 5 -0.15 13.54 -17.20
N SER A 6 0.59 13.20 -18.27
CA SER A 6 0.34 13.82 -19.58
C SER A 6 -1.00 13.39 -20.18
N LEU A 7 -1.48 12.19 -19.87
CA LEU A 7 -2.80 11.69 -20.30
C LEU A 7 -3.96 12.48 -19.68
N ILE A 8 -3.76 13.03 -18.48
CA ILE A 8 -4.75 13.86 -17.78
C ILE A 8 -4.45 15.36 -17.88
N GLY A 9 -3.60 15.77 -18.83
CA GLY A 9 -3.28 17.18 -19.08
C GLY A 9 -2.45 17.86 -17.98
N ARG A 10 -1.66 17.08 -17.22
CA ARG A 10 -0.83 17.58 -16.11
C ARG A 10 0.65 17.36 -16.37
N THR A 11 1.46 18.27 -15.87
CA THR A 11 2.93 18.13 -15.84
C THR A 11 3.47 17.83 -14.44
N LYS A 12 2.63 17.98 -13.39
CA LYS A 12 3.02 17.81 -11.99
C LYS A 12 1.94 17.09 -11.18
N ALA A 13 2.37 16.30 -10.20
CA ALA A 13 1.50 15.70 -9.20
C ALA A 13 0.88 16.77 -8.28
N LEU A 14 -0.21 16.43 -7.60
CA LEU A 14 -0.97 17.38 -6.78
C LEU A 14 -0.26 17.74 -5.47
N PHE A 15 0.31 16.75 -4.78
CA PHE A 15 0.74 16.88 -3.39
C PHE A 15 2.27 16.78 -3.21
N THR A 16 3.06 16.99 -4.26
CA THR A 16 4.53 16.85 -4.16
C THR A 16 5.11 17.68 -3.03
N LYS A 17 4.75 18.97 -2.98
CA LYS A 17 5.27 19.90 -1.96
C LYS A 17 4.77 19.56 -0.55
N ASP A 18 3.51 19.16 -0.42
CA ASP A 18 2.94 18.81 0.87
C ASP A 18 3.58 17.53 1.45
N ILE A 19 3.80 16.53 0.60
CA ILE A 19 4.50 15.29 1.00
C ILE A 19 5.95 15.60 1.39
N GLU A 20 6.68 16.39 0.58
CA GLU A 20 8.05 16.80 0.90
C GLU A 20 8.15 17.51 2.26
N ASN A 21 7.21 18.42 2.54
CA ASN A 21 7.19 19.19 3.80
C ASN A 21 6.90 18.33 5.03
N HIS A 22 6.17 17.21 4.89
CA HIS A 22 5.77 16.34 6.00
C HIS A 22 6.47 14.98 6.00
N GLU A 23 7.42 14.74 5.10
CA GLU A 23 8.00 13.39 4.90
C GLU A 23 8.67 12.84 6.16
N ALA A 24 9.36 13.69 6.92
CA ALA A 24 10.01 13.30 8.17
C ALA A 24 8.99 12.87 9.23
N GLU A 25 7.88 13.61 9.35
CA GLU A 25 6.81 13.29 10.30
C GLU A 25 6.05 12.03 9.88
N LEU A 26 5.69 11.92 8.60
CA LEU A 26 5.02 10.75 8.03
C LEU A 26 5.88 9.49 8.23
N SER A 27 7.18 9.57 7.92
CA SER A 27 8.10 8.45 8.11
C SER A 27 8.18 8.02 9.57
N ARG A 28 8.32 8.97 10.50
CA ARG A 28 8.35 8.68 11.94
C ARG A 28 7.06 7.99 12.39
N ILE A 29 5.90 8.59 12.12
CA ILE A 29 4.60 8.07 12.56
C ILE A 29 4.36 6.68 11.97
N VAL A 30 4.63 6.49 10.67
CA VAL A 30 4.43 5.18 10.03
C VAL A 30 5.33 4.13 10.65
N SER A 31 6.62 4.44 10.85
CA SER A 31 7.59 3.48 11.41
C SER A 31 7.27 3.01 12.82
N GLU A 32 6.57 3.82 13.61
CA GLU A 32 6.17 3.50 14.98
C GLU A 32 4.80 2.82 15.06
N SER A 33 4.02 2.86 13.96
CA SER A 33 2.60 2.50 13.94
C SER A 33 2.30 1.15 13.28
N SER A 34 1.16 0.57 13.64
CA SER A 34 0.60 -0.64 13.02
C SER A 34 -0.66 -0.31 12.21
N PHE A 35 -0.75 -0.86 11.00
CA PHE A 35 -1.83 -0.55 10.05
C PHE A 35 -2.63 -1.79 9.66
N LEU A 36 -3.92 -1.60 9.42
CA LEU A 36 -4.81 -2.57 8.79
C LEU A 36 -5.45 -1.90 7.57
N VAL A 37 -5.16 -2.42 6.37
CA VAL A 37 -5.74 -1.94 5.12
C VAL A 37 -6.75 -2.95 4.62
N LEU A 38 -8.03 -2.55 4.61
CA LEU A 38 -9.12 -3.34 4.04
C LEU A 38 -9.27 -3.03 2.55
N SER A 39 -9.62 -4.05 1.77
CA SER A 39 -9.61 -4.00 0.30
C SER A 39 -8.28 -3.50 -0.27
N GLY A 40 -7.18 -3.91 0.37
CA GLY A 40 -5.86 -3.37 0.09
C GLY A 40 -5.24 -3.82 -1.22
N ALA A 41 -5.82 -4.82 -1.89
CA ALA A 41 -5.43 -5.21 -3.24
C ALA A 41 -6.28 -4.55 -4.35
N GLY A 42 -7.28 -3.75 -4.00
CA GLY A 42 -7.98 -2.85 -4.94
C GLY A 42 -7.11 -1.67 -5.38
N SER A 43 -7.48 -0.94 -6.43
CA SER A 43 -6.63 0.13 -7.01
C SER A 43 -6.14 1.17 -6.01
N ILE A 44 -7.04 1.76 -5.21
CA ILE A 44 -6.67 2.74 -4.18
C ILE A 44 -5.96 2.06 -3.01
N GLY A 45 -6.46 0.91 -2.57
CA GLY A 45 -5.86 0.12 -1.49
C GLY A 45 -4.41 -0.21 -1.75
N GLN A 46 -4.06 -0.58 -2.99
CA GLN A 46 -2.69 -0.87 -3.39
C GLN A 46 -1.82 0.38 -3.33
N ALA A 47 -2.31 1.53 -3.80
CA ALA A 47 -1.58 2.78 -3.76
C ALA A 47 -1.27 3.20 -2.31
N VAL A 48 -2.27 3.15 -1.43
CA VAL A 48 -2.10 3.45 0.01
C VAL A 48 -1.18 2.45 0.68
N THR A 49 -1.33 1.15 0.39
CA THR A 49 -0.46 0.10 0.94
C THR A 49 1.00 0.34 0.59
N LYS A 50 1.30 0.72 -0.66
CA LYS A 50 2.67 1.03 -1.10
C LYS A 50 3.22 2.29 -0.42
N GLU A 51 2.39 3.33 -0.26
CA GLU A 51 2.78 4.55 0.44
C GLU A 51 3.07 4.34 1.93
N ILE A 52 2.35 3.44 2.58
CA ILE A 52 2.65 3.03 3.96
C ILE A 52 3.92 2.17 3.96
N PHE A 53 3.98 1.14 3.12
CA PHE A 53 5.10 0.18 3.11
C PHE A 53 6.46 0.82 2.87
N LYS A 54 6.55 1.79 1.95
CA LYS A 54 7.82 2.48 1.64
C LYS A 54 8.40 3.29 2.82
N ARG A 55 7.61 3.54 3.86
CA ARG A 55 8.00 4.25 5.09
C ARG A 55 8.26 3.31 6.27
N ASN A 56 8.48 2.03 5.99
CA ASN A 56 8.88 0.98 6.95
C ASN A 56 7.95 0.89 8.18
N PRO A 57 6.67 0.56 8.02
CA PRO A 57 5.74 0.47 9.14
C PRO A 57 6.14 -0.62 10.13
N LYS A 58 5.85 -0.41 11.43
CA LYS A 58 6.06 -1.44 12.46
C LYS A 58 5.34 -2.74 12.12
N LYS A 59 4.10 -2.63 11.64
CA LYS A 59 3.30 -3.75 11.14
C LYS A 59 2.30 -3.28 10.10
N LEU A 60 2.13 -4.04 9.03
CA LEU A 60 1.11 -3.78 8.01
C LEU A 60 0.34 -5.06 7.72
N ASN A 61 -0.95 -5.08 8.05
CA ASN A 61 -1.86 -6.15 7.65
C ASN A 61 -2.72 -5.67 6.48
N VAL A 62 -2.74 -6.46 5.41
CA VAL A 62 -3.53 -6.16 4.21
C VAL A 62 -4.55 -7.25 4.02
N VAL A 63 -5.81 -6.85 3.87
CA VAL A 63 -6.94 -7.77 3.71
C VAL A 63 -7.68 -7.45 2.43
N ASP A 64 -7.91 -8.45 1.60
CA ASP A 64 -8.70 -8.32 0.37
C ASP A 64 -9.50 -9.61 0.09
N ILE A 65 -10.51 -9.52 -0.77
CA ILE A 65 -11.29 -10.67 -1.23
C ILE A 65 -10.67 -11.34 -2.46
N SER A 66 -9.87 -10.60 -3.23
CA SER A 66 -9.26 -11.10 -4.47
C SER A 66 -7.87 -11.65 -4.20
N GLU A 67 -7.72 -12.97 -4.31
CA GLU A 67 -6.44 -13.66 -4.18
C GLU A 67 -5.46 -13.22 -5.28
N ASN A 68 -5.92 -13.15 -6.53
CA ASN A 68 -5.09 -12.75 -7.67
C ASN A 68 -4.50 -11.36 -7.48
N ASN A 69 -5.32 -10.40 -7.05
CA ASN A 69 -4.85 -9.03 -6.82
C ASN A 69 -3.88 -8.97 -5.63
N MET A 70 -4.11 -9.78 -4.58
CA MET A 70 -3.18 -9.87 -3.45
C MET A 70 -1.82 -10.44 -3.87
N VAL A 71 -1.80 -11.46 -4.73
CA VAL A 71 -0.57 -12.01 -5.31
C VAL A 71 0.17 -10.94 -6.11
N GLU A 72 -0.54 -10.19 -6.96
CA GLU A 72 0.07 -9.10 -7.72
C GLU A 72 0.60 -7.97 -6.83
N LEU A 73 -0.16 -7.57 -5.81
CA LEU A 73 0.25 -6.55 -4.85
C LEU A 73 1.53 -6.97 -4.13
N VAL A 74 1.57 -8.18 -3.57
CA VAL A 74 2.76 -8.69 -2.86
C VAL A 74 3.96 -8.78 -3.80
N ARG A 75 3.76 -9.24 -5.05
CA ARG A 75 4.83 -9.29 -6.06
C ARG A 75 5.36 -7.90 -6.37
N ASN A 76 4.45 -6.93 -6.55
CA ASN A 76 4.82 -5.55 -6.88
C ASN A 76 5.54 -4.85 -5.71
N VAL A 77 5.09 -5.06 -4.47
CA VAL A 77 5.75 -4.52 -3.28
C VAL A 77 7.16 -5.08 -3.15
N ARG A 78 7.32 -6.41 -3.25
CA ARG A 78 8.63 -7.06 -3.15
C ARG A 78 9.59 -6.64 -4.25
N SER A 79 9.11 -6.47 -5.48
CA SER A 79 9.97 -6.04 -6.59
C SER A 79 10.34 -4.56 -6.54
N SER A 80 9.49 -3.71 -5.93
CA SER A 80 9.68 -2.25 -5.92
C SER A 80 10.45 -1.76 -4.69
N PHE A 81 10.23 -2.39 -3.54
CA PHE A 81 10.74 -1.91 -2.25
C PHE A 81 11.60 -2.95 -1.50
N GLY A 82 11.68 -4.19 -2.00
CA GLY A 82 12.44 -5.25 -1.35
C GLY A 82 11.82 -5.72 -0.04
N TYR A 83 12.68 -5.97 0.94
CA TYR A 83 12.31 -6.38 2.29
C TYR A 83 12.56 -5.22 3.26
N ILE A 84 11.66 -5.07 4.22
CA ILE A 84 11.78 -4.09 5.31
C ILE A 84 11.95 -4.84 6.63
N ASP A 85 12.48 -4.17 7.66
CA ASP A 85 12.65 -4.76 9.00
C ASP A 85 11.31 -5.04 9.71
N GLY A 86 10.24 -4.32 9.32
CA GLY A 86 8.88 -4.51 9.82
C GLY A 86 8.18 -5.77 9.30
N VAL A 87 7.07 -6.15 9.95
CA VAL A 87 6.27 -7.34 9.57
C VAL A 87 5.11 -6.96 8.63
N LEU A 88 5.10 -7.54 7.43
CA LEU A 88 3.99 -7.46 6.47
C LEU A 88 3.21 -8.77 6.42
N ASN A 89 1.91 -8.72 6.70
CA ASN A 89 1.00 -9.86 6.57
C ASN A 89 -0.09 -9.58 5.52
N GLY A 90 -0.32 -10.54 4.62
CA GLY A 90 -1.47 -10.52 3.70
C GLY A 90 -2.47 -11.60 4.08
N SER A 91 -3.76 -11.24 4.14
CA SER A 91 -4.84 -12.16 4.50
C SER A 91 -5.95 -12.13 3.46
N LEU A 92 -6.42 -13.30 3.05
CA LEU A 92 -7.55 -13.43 2.13
C LEU A 92 -8.86 -13.51 2.93
N CYS A 93 -9.77 -12.56 2.70
CA CYS A 93 -11.14 -12.63 3.22
C CYS A 93 -11.96 -13.61 2.38
N LYS A 94 -11.88 -14.91 2.69
CA LYS A 94 -12.88 -15.86 2.20
C LYS A 94 -14.18 -15.63 2.98
N GLY A 95 -15.24 -15.27 2.27
CA GLY A 95 -16.57 -15.15 2.85
C GLY A 95 -16.92 -16.42 3.60
N ARG A 96 -17.27 -16.30 4.88
CA ARG A 96 -17.94 -17.38 5.60
C ARG A 96 -19.33 -17.55 4.97
N THR A 97 -19.44 -18.44 3.99
CA THR A 97 -20.69 -19.17 3.82
C THR A 97 -20.77 -20.09 5.03
N SER A 98 -21.65 -19.75 5.98
CA SER A 98 -22.09 -20.70 6.99
C SER A 98 -22.69 -21.90 6.28
N LEU A 99 -21.99 -23.01 6.27
CA LEU A 99 -22.60 -24.33 6.14
C LEU A 99 -22.32 -25.03 7.47
N MET A 100 -23.40 -25.22 8.23
CA MET A 100 -23.50 -26.29 9.23
C MET A 100 -23.20 -27.62 8.56
#